data_AF-A0A0L0D0G9-F1
#
_entry.id   AF-A0A0L0D0G9-F1
#
_cell.length_a   1.000
_cell.length_b   1.000
_cell.length_c   1.000
_cell.angle_alpha   90.00
_cell.angle_beta   90.00
_cell.angle_gamma   90.00
#
_symmetry.space_group_name_H-M   'P 1'
#
loop_
_entity.id
_entity.type
_entity.pdbx_description
1 polymer ?
#
loop_
_entity_poly.entity_id
_entity_poly.type
_entity_poly.pdbx_seq_one_letter_code
_entity_poly.pdbx_strand_id
1 'polypeptide(L)' 'MSLKKNNGKINLFYSKFFQGLYNKPSFFPIKEISNESKIVDMVWSEKKPWFFTYTQNNFSVLYT' A
#
# COMPACT_ATOMS: atom_id res chain seq x y z
N MET A 1 -25.57 9.47 -6.92
CA MET A 1 -24.17 9.28 -7.36
C MET A 1 -23.44 8.55 -6.25
N SER A 2 -23.17 7.26 -6.42
CA SER A 2 -22.71 6.36 -5.35
C SER A 2 -21.26 6.68 -4.97
N LEU A 3 -21.06 7.21 -3.76
CA LEU A 3 -19.74 7.38 -3.15
C LEU A 3 -19.19 5.98 -2.86
N LYS A 4 -18.22 5.50 -3.66
CA LYS A 4 -17.46 4.30 -3.31
C LYS A 4 -16.76 4.54 -1.97
N LYS A 5 -17.29 3.92 -0.92
CA LYS A 5 -16.71 3.80 0.41
C LYS A 5 -15.34 3.10 0.25
N ASN A 6 -14.26 3.87 0.24
CA ASN A 6 -12.91 3.30 0.15
C ASN A 6 -12.52 2.84 1.56
N ASN A 7 -12.67 1.53 1.83
CA ASN A 7 -12.74 0.92 3.16
C ASN A 7 -11.37 0.62 3.81
N GLY A 8 -10.38 1.51 3.73
CA GLY A 8 -9.10 1.28 4.42
C GLY A 8 -8.33 0.04 3.95
N LYS A 9 -8.52 -0.39 2.69
CA LYS A 9 -7.81 -1.54 2.12
C LYS A 9 -6.47 -1.13 1.49
N ILE A 10 -5.45 -1.95 1.67
CA ILE A 10 -4.13 -1.82 1.07
C ILE A 10 -3.82 -3.11 0.31
N ASN A 11 -3.48 -2.98 -0.96
CA ASN A 11 -2.99 -4.09 -1.76
C ASN A 11 -1.47 -3.96 -1.90
N LEU A 12 -0.74 -4.89 -1.29
CA LEU A 12 0.71 -4.98 -1.37
C LEU A 12 1.12 -5.77 -2.61
N PHE A 13 2.07 -5.22 -3.37
CA PHE A 13 2.63 -5.85 -4.55
C PHE A 13 4.15 -5.87 -4.47
N TYR A 14 4.76 -6.97 -4.91
CA TYR A 14 6.17 -7.03 -5.24
C TYR A 14 6.32 -6.60 -6.70
N SER A 15 7.22 -5.65 -6.96
CA SER A 15 7.54 -5.21 -8.32
C SER A 15 8.98 -5.55 -8.65
N LYS A 16 9.19 -6.12 -9.83
CA LYS A 16 10.53 -6.39 -10.37
C LYS A 16 10.74 -5.56 -11.63
N PHE A 17 11.71 -4.65 -11.54
CA PHE A 17 12.18 -3.84 -12.65
C PHE A 17 13.44 -4.49 -13.23
N PHE A 18 13.44 -4.73 -14.53
CA PHE A 18 14.60 -5.25 -15.25
C PHE A 18 15.28 -4.07 -15.95
N GLN A 19 16.58 -3.92 -15.77
CA GLN A 19 17.37 -2.94 -16.52
C GLN A 19 17.61 -3.49 -17.93
N GLY A 20 16.70 -3.20 -18.85
CA GLY A 20 16.81 -3.55 -20.26
C GLY A 20 15.67 -2.92 -21.06
N LEU A 21 15.99 -2.38 -22.24
CA LEU A 21 15.09 -1.57 -23.09
C LEU A 21 13.76 -2.26 -23.50
N TYR A 22 13.59 -3.56 -23.23
CA TYR A 22 12.45 -4.36 -23.69
C TYR A 22 11.70 -5.15 -22.61
N ASN A 23 12.14 -5.11 -21.35
CA ASN A 23 11.49 -5.90 -20.30
C ASN A 23 10.43 -5.07 -19.57
N LYS A 24 9.16 -5.44 -19.73
CA LYS A 24 8.04 -4.81 -19.01
C LYS A 24 8.17 -5.09 -17.50
N PRO A 25 7.91 -4.10 -16.63
CA PRO A 25 7.81 -4.32 -15.20
C PRO A 25 6.79 -5.41 -14.90
N SER A 26 7.12 -6.30 -13.97
CA SER A 26 6.21 -7.36 -13.51
C SER A 26 5.74 -7.04 -12.09
N PHE A 27 4.42 -7.12 -11.86
CA PHE A 27 3.78 -6.89 -10.57
C PHE A 27 3.18 -8.19 -10.06
N PHE A 28 3.53 -8.57 -8.84
CA PHE A 28 3.04 -9.78 -8.19
C PHE A 28 2.28 -9.40 -6.91
N PRO A 29 1.00 -9.76 -6.76
CA PRO A 29 0.27 -9.48 -5.53
C PRO A 29 0.89 -10.28 -4.38
N ILE A 30 1.13 -9.60 -3.25
CA ILE A 30 1.64 -10.21 -2.02
C ILE A 30 0.48 -10.47 -1.07
N LYS A 31 -0.27 -9.41 -0.73
CA LYS A 31 -1.28 -9.45 0.34
C LYS A 31 -2.26 -8.28 0.25
N GLU A 32 -3.52 -8.53 0.59
CA GLU A 32 -4.49 -7.47 0.91
C GLU A 32 -4.54 -7.28 2.45
N ILE A 33 -4.45 -6.04 2.91
CA ILE A 33 -4.56 -5.64 4.31
C ILE A 33 -5.79 -4.75 4.45
N SER A 34 -6.65 -5.03 5.44
CA SER A 34 -7.80 -4.20 5.78
C SER A 34 -7.54 -3.41 7.05
N ASN A 35 -7.92 -2.13 7.04
CA ASN A 35 -7.97 -1.24 8.19
C ASN A 35 -9.43 -0.82 8.44
N GLU A 36 -9.79 -0.64 9.71
CA GLU A 36 -11.12 -0.20 10.13
C GLU A 36 -11.42 1.24 9.71
N SER A 37 -10.38 2.06 9.52
CA SER A 37 -10.50 3.44 9.07
C SER A 37 -9.95 3.64 7.65
N LYS A 38 -10.49 4.64 6.95
CA LYS A 38 -9.99 5.06 5.64
C LYS A 38 -8.55 5.56 5.78
N ILE A 39 -7.68 5.08 4.92
CA ILE A 39 -6.29 5.52 4.84
C ILE A 39 -6.25 6.84 4.06
N VAL A 40 -5.60 7.83 4.67
CA VAL A 40 -5.42 9.18 4.14
C VAL A 40 -4.04 9.32 3.51
N ASP A 41 -3.02 8.74 4.14
CA ASP A 41 -1.64 8.78 3.65
C ASP A 41 -0.86 7.52 4.08
N MET A 42 0.27 7.26 3.42
CA MET A 42 1.15 6.12 3.66
C MET A 42 2.61 6.47 3.39
N VAL A 43 3.50 6.04 4.29
CA VAL A 43 4.94 6.20 4.12
C VAL A 43 5.66 4.87 4.35
N TRP A 44 6.53 4.50 3.41
CA TRP A 44 7.41 3.34 3.54
C TRP A 44 8.67 3.69 4.32
N SER A 45 9.19 2.74 5.09
CA SER A 45 10.53 2.86 5.65
C SER A 45 11.57 2.72 4.53
N GLU A 46 12.55 3.61 4.51
CA GLU A 46 13.64 3.59 3.51
C GLU A 46 14.61 2.41 3.73
N LYS A 47 14.68 1.87 4.95
CA LYS A 47 15.71 0.90 5.36
C LYS A 47 15.18 -0.49 5.66
N LYS A 48 13.88 -0.65 5.83
CA LYS A 48 13.26 -1.88 6.33
C LYS A 48 11.92 -2.13 5.61
N PRO A 49 11.46 -3.38 5.53
CA PRO A 49 10.26 -3.73 4.77
C PRO A 49 8.96 -3.46 5.55
N TRP A 50 8.85 -2.30 6.18
CA TRP A 50 7.67 -1.88 6.94
C TRP A 50 7.19 -0.49 6.51
N PHE A 51 5.93 -0.16 6.78
CA PHE A 51 5.32 1.12 6.41
C PHE A 51 4.33 1.62 7.47
N PHE A 52 4.17 2.94 7.53
CA PHE A 52 3.16 3.61 8.34
C PHE A 52 1.99 4.06 7.48
N THR A 53 0.81 4.04 8.09
CA THR A 53 -0.41 4.61 7.50
C THR A 53 -1.00 5.65 8.42
N TYR A 54 -1.44 6.77 7.86
CA TYR A 54 -2.23 7.79 8.54
C TYR A 54 -3.70 7.60 8.15
N THR A 55 -4.59 7.59 9.14
CA THR A 55 -6.02 7.30 8.93
C THR A 55 -6.89 8.52 9.18
N GLN A 56 -8.10 8.50 8.62
CA GLN A 56 -9.07 9.58 8.78
C GLN A 56 -9.56 9.72 10.23
N ASN A 57 -9.45 8.67 11.04
CA ASN A 57 -9.84 8.68 12.46
C ASN A 57 -8.72 9.18 13.40
N ASN A 58 -7.71 9.87 12.86
CA ASN A 58 -6.64 10.52 13.63
C ASN A 58 -5.76 9.55 14.44
N PHE A 59 -5.56 8.33 13.93
CA PHE A 59 -4.56 7.40 14.43
C PHE A 59 -3.66 6.90 13.29
N SER A 60 -2.52 6.35 13.66
CA SER A 60 -1.57 5.75 12.71
C SER A 60 -1.35 4.27 13.00
N VAL A 61 -1.11 3.47 11.96
CA VAL A 61 -0.81 2.04 12.09
C VAL A 61 0.53 1.72 11.43
N LEU A 62 1.36 0.96 12.14
CA LEU A 62 2.60 0.38 11.63
C LEU A 62 2.34 -1.04 11.14
N TYR A 63 2.74 -1.32 9.89
CA TYR A 63 2.72 -2.67 9.32
C TYR A 63 4.17 -3.11 9.06
N THR A 64 4.58 -4.22 9.69
CA THR A 64 5.93 -4.81 9.59
C THR A 64 5.96 -6.15 8.89
#